data_AF-A0A1C4DKA1-F1
#
_entry.id   AF-A0A1C4DKA1-F1
#
_cell.length_a   1.000
_cell.length_b   1.000
_cell.length_c   1.000
_cell.angle_alpha   90.00
_cell.angle_beta   90.00
_cell.angle_gamma   90.00
#
_symmetry.space_group_name_H-M   'P 1'
#
loop_
_entity.id
_entity.type
_entity.pdbx_description
1 polymer ?
#
loop_
_entity_poly.entity_id
_entity_poly.type
_entity_poly.pdbx_seq_one_letter_code
_entity_poly.pdbx_strand_id
1 'polypeptide(L)'
;MTTAQIPTVRETNSEIWVTWNPETEGSPTDIRFRQKPPENAIIIEMNYNDNPFFPDVLEQERLNDLARLDYASYAWVWEGAYLENSDKQVLSGRYVVEEFDDNLHKQADRLLFGADFGFANV
;
A
#
# COMPACT_ATOMS: atom_id res chain seq x y z
N MET A 1 1.94 -17.57 2.76
CA MET A 1 1.25 -18.88 2.84
C MET A 1 1.79 -19.80 1.75
N THR A 2 2.30 -20.99 2.06
CA THR A 2 2.76 -21.94 1.03
C THR A 2 1.56 -22.69 0.45
N THR A 3 1.56 -22.91 -0.86
CA THR A 3 0.46 -23.49 -1.65
C THR A 3 0.07 -24.92 -1.26
N ALA A 4 0.83 -25.57 -0.39
CA ALA A 4 0.67 -26.97 0.00
C ALA A 4 -0.53 -27.25 0.94
N GLN A 5 -1.08 -26.24 1.64
CA GLN A 5 -2.15 -26.45 2.63
C GLN A 5 -3.57 -26.45 2.04
N ILE A 6 -3.75 -25.95 0.82
CA ILE A 6 -5.08 -25.80 0.23
C ILE A 6 -5.72 -27.16 -0.11
N PRO A 7 -5.01 -28.14 -0.69
CA PRO A 7 -5.59 -29.46 -0.97
C PRO A 7 -5.97 -30.26 0.28
N THR A 8 -5.46 -29.89 1.46
CA THR A 8 -5.77 -30.60 2.71
C THR A 8 -7.09 -30.17 3.34
N VAL A 9 -7.60 -29.00 2.98
CA VAL A 9 -8.91 -28.49 3.40
C VAL A 9 -9.95 -29.03 2.40
N ARG A 10 -10.53 -30.19 2.73
CA ARG A 10 -11.33 -31.01 1.79
C ARG A 10 -12.77 -31.30 2.24
N GLU A 11 -13.13 -30.85 3.44
CA GLU A 11 -14.50 -31.00 3.95
C GLU A 11 -15.45 -30.11 3.15
N THR A 12 -16.69 -30.59 2.93
CA THR A 12 -17.69 -29.79 2.19
C THR A 12 -18.00 -28.52 2.98
N ASN A 13 -18.03 -27.37 2.29
CA ASN A 13 -18.20 -26.04 2.90
C ASN A 13 -17.08 -25.60 3.86
N SER A 14 -15.90 -26.24 3.80
CA SER A 14 -14.74 -25.71 4.52
C SER A 14 -14.22 -24.43 3.86
N GLU A 15 -13.74 -23.51 4.69
CA GLU A 15 -13.24 -22.21 4.28
C GLU A 15 -11.76 -22.06 4.61
N ILE A 16 -11.06 -21.23 3.84
CA ILE A 16 -9.68 -20.87 4.10
C ILE A 16 -9.63 -19.36 4.35
N TRP A 17 -9.21 -18.97 5.54
CA TRP A 17 -9.11 -17.59 5.96
C TRP A 17 -7.63 -17.19 5.97
N VAL A 18 -7.29 -16.11 5.26
CA VAL A 18 -5.92 -15.63 5.11
C VAL A 18 -5.86 -14.16 5.43
N THR A 19 -4.97 -13.79 6.36
CA THR A 19 -4.59 -12.40 6.64
C THR A 19 -3.10 -12.27 6.39
N TRP A 20 -2.69 -11.32 5.57
CA TRP A 20 -1.27 -11.08 5.29
C TRP A 20 -1.02 -9.60 4.99
N ASN A 21 0.19 -9.13 5.30
CA ASN A 21 0.67 -7.84 4.84
C ASN A 21 1.48 -8.06 3.56
N PRO A 22 1.21 -7.33 2.46
CA PRO A 22 2.01 -7.42 1.25
C PRO A 22 3.49 -7.12 1.53
N GLU A 23 4.40 -7.85 0.89
CA GLU A 23 5.84 -7.64 1.04
C GLU A 23 6.50 -7.67 -0.33
N THR A 24 6.51 -8.83 -0.98
CA THR A 24 7.06 -8.99 -2.32
C THR A 24 5.95 -9.18 -3.35
N GLU A 25 5.91 -8.26 -4.33
CA GLU A 25 5.09 -8.42 -5.52
C GLU A 25 5.50 -9.70 -6.26
N GLY A 26 4.52 -10.49 -6.69
CA GLY A 26 4.78 -11.74 -7.38
C GLY A 26 5.14 -12.91 -6.45
N SER A 27 5.09 -12.73 -5.13
CA SER A 27 5.15 -13.88 -4.21
C SER A 27 3.98 -14.84 -4.44
N PRO A 28 4.09 -16.14 -4.08
CA PRO A 28 2.99 -17.08 -4.28
C PRO A 28 1.66 -16.67 -3.61
N THR A 29 1.73 -15.98 -2.47
CA THR A 29 0.54 -15.45 -1.77
C THR A 29 -0.06 -14.29 -2.56
N ASP A 30 0.80 -13.38 -3.03
CA ASP A 30 0.39 -12.21 -3.81
C ASP A 30 -0.25 -12.59 -5.15
N ILE A 31 0.40 -13.45 -5.93
CA ILE A 31 -0.14 -13.94 -7.19
C ILE A 31 -1.50 -14.59 -6.97
N ARG A 32 -1.64 -15.40 -5.91
CA ARG A 32 -2.84 -16.21 -5.70
C ARG A 32 -4.00 -15.44 -5.12
N PHE A 33 -3.77 -14.49 -4.22
CA PHE A 33 -4.83 -13.85 -3.45
C PHE A 33 -5.02 -12.36 -3.76
N ARG A 34 -4.06 -11.71 -4.44
CA ARG A 34 -4.17 -10.30 -4.87
C ARG A 34 -4.25 -10.16 -6.38
N GLN A 35 -3.32 -10.75 -7.13
CA GLN A 35 -3.27 -10.59 -8.59
C GLN A 35 -4.26 -11.50 -9.33
N LYS A 36 -4.42 -12.74 -8.88
CA LYS A 36 -5.28 -13.76 -9.50
C LYS A 36 -6.14 -14.46 -8.44
N PRO A 37 -7.02 -13.72 -7.75
CA PRO A 37 -7.85 -14.28 -6.69
C PRO A 37 -8.73 -15.44 -7.23
N PRO A 38 -8.97 -16.50 -6.43
CA PRO A 38 -9.91 -17.55 -6.80
C PRO A 38 -11.33 -17.00 -7.00
N GLU A 39 -12.10 -17.58 -7.92
CA GLU A 39 -13.48 -17.14 -8.20
C GLU A 39 -14.41 -17.23 -6.98
N ASN A 40 -14.12 -18.13 -6.06
CA ASN A 40 -14.88 -18.35 -4.83
C ASN A 40 -14.25 -17.67 -3.60
N ALA A 41 -13.42 -16.65 -3.78
CA ALA A 41 -12.80 -15.91 -2.70
C ALA A 41 -13.42 -14.51 -2.52
N ILE A 42 -13.50 -14.06 -1.27
CA ILE A 42 -13.75 -12.66 -0.93
C ILE A 42 -12.43 -12.10 -0.40
N ILE A 43 -11.91 -11.07 -1.07
CA ILE A 43 -10.66 -10.40 -0.71
C ILE A 43 -11.01 -8.95 -0.35
N ILE A 44 -10.53 -8.50 0.80
CA ILE A 44 -10.70 -7.14 1.29
C ILE A 44 -9.32 -6.63 1.70
N GLU A 45 -8.94 -5.47 1.16
CA GLU A 45 -7.79 -4.70 1.63
C GLU A 45 -8.25 -3.80 2.78
N MET A 46 -7.51 -3.80 3.89
CA MET A 46 -7.82 -2.99 5.07
C MET A 46 -6.54 -2.43 5.66
N ASN A 47 -6.56 -1.16 6.04
CA ASN A 47 -5.45 -0.47 6.69
C ASN A 47 -5.89 0.17 8.02
N TYR A 48 -5.00 0.94 8.67
CA TYR A 48 -5.30 1.59 9.94
C TYR A 48 -6.49 2.57 9.87
N ASN A 49 -6.68 3.22 8.73
CA ASN A 49 -7.77 4.17 8.46
C ASN A 49 -9.16 3.50 8.42
N ASP A 50 -9.23 2.19 8.17
CA ASP A 50 -10.46 1.42 8.19
C ASP A 50 -10.83 0.92 9.60
N ASN A 51 -9.95 1.13 10.59
CA ASN A 51 -10.18 0.69 11.97
C ASN A 51 -10.82 1.81 12.81
N PRO A 52 -12.13 1.76 13.12
CA PRO A 52 -12.80 2.76 13.94
C PRO A 52 -12.31 2.77 15.41
N PHE A 53 -11.52 1.77 15.81
CA PHE A 53 -10.92 1.64 17.14
C PHE A 53 -9.39 1.64 17.06
N PHE A 54 -8.82 2.34 16.08
CA PHE A 54 -7.37 2.44 15.96
C PHE A 54 -6.77 3.11 17.23
N PRO A 55 -5.90 2.42 17.99
CA PRO A 55 -5.43 2.94 19.28
C PRO A 55 -4.51 4.15 19.12
N ASP A 56 -4.66 5.14 20.01
CA ASP A 56 -3.82 6.36 20.04
C ASP A 56 -2.30 6.04 20.11
N VAL A 57 -1.93 4.93 20.75
CA VAL A 57 -0.53 4.48 20.84
C VAL A 57 0.01 4.10 19.47
N LEU A 58 -0.78 3.39 18.65
CA LEU A 58 -0.38 3.02 17.30
C LEU A 58 -0.45 4.21 16.33
N GLU A 59 -1.36 5.16 16.55
CA GLU A 59 -1.38 6.40 15.79
C GLU A 59 -0.12 7.24 16.05
N GLN A 60 0.33 7.33 17.31
CA GLN A 60 1.57 8.00 17.63
C GLN A 60 2.78 7.32 16.98
N GLU A 61 2.83 5.98 16.97
CA GLU A 61 3.88 5.23 16.27
C GLU A 61 3.83 5.47 14.75
N ARG A 62 2.64 5.46 14.15
CA ARG A 62 2.44 5.74 12.74
C ARG A 62 2.95 7.13 12.36
N LEU A 63 2.62 8.16 13.14
CA LEU A 63 3.09 9.53 12.92
C LEU A 63 4.61 9.65 13.08
N ASN A 64 5.19 8.95 14.06
CA ASN A 64 6.64 8.92 14.25
C ASN A 64 7.36 8.24 13.07
N ASP A 65 6.78 7.15 12.56
CA ASP A 65 7.33 6.45 11.39
C ASP A 65 7.15 7.25 10.11
N LEU A 66 6.03 7.94 9.93
CA LEU A 66 5.81 8.86 8.81
C LEU A 66 6.88 9.97 8.76
N ALA A 67 7.30 10.46 9.93
CA ALA A 67 8.33 11.49 10.02
C ALA A 67 9.78 10.97 9.85
N ARG A 68 10.01 9.66 10.06
CA ARG A 68 11.35 9.06 10.16
C ARG A 68 11.73 8.18 8.96
N LEU A 69 10.77 7.43 8.44
CA LEU A 69 10.97 6.51 7.33
C LEU A 69 10.86 7.25 5.99
N ASP A 70 11.50 6.72 4.95
CA ASP A 70 11.11 7.10 3.60
C ASP A 70 9.68 6.64 3.32
N TYR A 71 8.96 7.33 2.44
CA TYR A 71 7.55 7.06 2.21
C TYR A 71 7.29 5.66 1.68
N ALA A 72 8.21 5.05 0.91
CA ALA A 72 8.01 3.67 0.43
C ALA A 72 8.02 2.67 1.60
N SER A 73 8.98 2.83 2.53
CA SER A 73 9.00 2.03 3.76
C SER A 73 7.78 2.28 4.64
N TYR A 74 7.35 3.55 4.78
CA TYR A 74 6.15 3.90 5.53
C TYR A 74 4.88 3.28 4.91
N ALA A 75 4.70 3.41 3.60
CA ALA A 75 3.56 2.88 2.86
C ALA A 75 3.50 1.35 2.90
N TRP A 76 4.65 0.67 2.91
CA TRP A 76 4.70 -0.77 3.12
C TRP A 76 4.18 -1.18 4.50
N VAL A 77 4.63 -0.49 5.56
CA VAL A 77 4.26 -0.82 6.94
C VAL A 77 2.81 -0.47 7.25
N TRP A 78 2.35 0.71 6.81
CA TRP A 78 1.09 1.31 7.27
C TRP A 78 -0.01 1.37 6.21
N GLU A 79 0.32 1.28 4.91
CA GLU A 79 -0.65 1.47 3.81
C GLU A 79 -0.81 0.22 2.94
N GLY A 80 -0.16 -0.90 3.27
CA GLY A 80 -0.29 -2.16 2.53
C GLY A 80 0.37 -2.14 1.14
N ALA A 81 1.31 -1.21 0.91
CA ALA A 81 2.13 -1.20 -0.30
C ALA A 81 3.10 -2.40 -0.33
N TYR A 82 3.76 -2.65 -1.46
CA TYR A 82 4.87 -3.61 -1.49
C TYR A 82 6.14 -2.98 -0.93
N LEU A 83 7.04 -3.82 -0.43
CA LEU A 83 8.37 -3.40 -0.02
C LEU A 83 9.19 -3.06 -1.28
N GLU A 84 9.23 -1.78 -1.63
CA GLU A 84 10.10 -1.26 -2.69
C GLU A 84 11.41 -0.75 -2.09
N ASN A 85 12.54 -1.35 -2.49
CA ASN A 85 13.86 -0.81 -2.15
C ASN A 85 14.09 0.48 -2.95
N SER A 86 14.00 1.63 -2.27
CA SER A 86 13.93 2.98 -2.86
C SER A 86 15.25 3.53 -3.45
N ASP A 87 16.34 2.74 -3.44
CA ASP A 87 17.68 3.16 -3.90
C ASP A 87 17.76 3.57 -5.38
N LYS A 88 16.72 3.32 -6.18
CA LYS A 88 16.71 3.61 -7.64
C LYS A 88 15.92 4.84 -8.07
N GLN A 89 15.33 5.61 -7.14
CA GLN A 89 14.52 6.78 -7.51
C GLN A 89 15.35 8.06 -7.55
N VAL A 90 15.22 8.85 -8.63
CA VAL A 90 15.94 10.13 -8.84
C VAL A 90 15.69 11.16 -7.72
N LEU A 91 14.54 11.05 -7.05
CA LEU A 91 14.14 11.92 -5.93
C LEU A 91 14.22 11.22 -4.57
N SER A 92 14.84 10.04 -4.48
CA SER A 92 14.94 9.29 -3.22
C SER A 92 15.57 10.16 -2.13
N GLY A 93 14.88 10.27 -0.99
CA GLY A 93 15.29 11.11 0.15
C GLY A 93 15.28 12.62 -0.10
N ARG A 94 14.74 13.11 -1.23
CA ARG A 94 14.67 14.54 -1.60
C ARG A 94 13.24 15.06 -1.78
N TYR A 95 12.28 14.48 -1.07
CA TYR A 95 10.91 14.96 -1.02
C TYR A 95 10.41 14.99 0.44
N VAL A 96 9.34 15.74 0.66
CA VAL A 96 8.57 15.76 1.90
C VAL A 96 7.11 15.43 1.56
N VAL A 97 6.45 14.67 2.42
CA VAL A 97 5.00 14.48 2.38
C VAL A 97 4.42 15.38 3.46
N GLU A 98 3.63 16.38 3.04
CA GLU A 98 3.02 17.36 3.93
C GLU A 98 1.61 17.66 3.44
N GLU A 99 0.68 17.86 4.38
CA GLU A 99 -0.64 18.37 4.04
C GLU A 99 -0.55 19.83 3.59
N PHE A 100 -1.35 20.21 2.61
CA PHE A 100 -1.43 21.58 2.13
C PHE A 100 -2.89 22.03 2.02
N ASP A 101 -3.13 23.33 2.18
CA ASP A 101 -4.48 23.91 2.11
C ASP A 101 -5.06 23.78 0.69
N ASP A 102 -6.33 23.42 0.57
CA ASP A 102 -7.05 23.37 -0.72
C ASP A 102 -7.00 24.71 -1.49
N ASN A 103 -6.87 25.82 -0.75
CA ASN A 103 -6.75 27.18 -1.28
C ASN A 103 -5.31 27.64 -1.49
N LEU A 104 -4.31 26.76 -1.38
CA LEU A 104 -2.90 27.11 -1.62
C LEU A 104 -2.72 27.80 -2.99
N HIS A 105 -3.47 27.36 -4.00
CA HIS A 105 -3.48 27.97 -5.34
C HIS A 105 -3.95 29.44 -5.36
N LYS A 106 -4.76 29.88 -4.39
CA LYS A 106 -5.21 31.28 -4.27
C LYS A 106 -4.19 32.17 -3.54
N GLN A 107 -3.29 31.56 -2.78
CA GLN A 107 -2.30 32.25 -1.95
C GLN A 107 -0.94 32.36 -2.63
N ALA A 108 -0.68 31.55 -3.66
CA ALA A 108 0.57 31.59 -4.41
C ALA A 108 0.75 32.91 -5.17
N ASP A 109 1.92 33.56 -5.02
CA ASP A 109 2.29 34.78 -5.76
C ASP A 109 2.21 34.60 -7.28
N ARG A 110 2.44 33.37 -7.76
CA ARG A 110 2.37 32.98 -9.16
C ARG A 110 2.07 31.50 -9.32
N LEU A 111 1.18 31.17 -10.25
CA LEU A 111 0.89 29.79 -10.64
C LEU A 111 1.84 29.34 -11.77
N LEU A 112 2.44 28.16 -11.59
CA LEU A 112 3.24 27.47 -12.58
C LEU A 112 2.45 26.26 -13.07
N PHE A 113 2.30 26.12 -14.38
CA PHE A 113 1.62 24.99 -15.01
C PHE A 113 2.65 24.15 -15.76
N GLY A 114 2.73 22.86 -15.41
CA GLY A 114 3.49 21.87 -16.17
C GLY A 114 2.52 21.01 -16.99
N ALA A 115 2.92 20.65 -18.21
CA ALA A 115 2.21 19.68 -19.02
C ALA A 115 3.21 18.67 -19.54
N ASP A 116 2.91 17.39 -19.36
CA ASP A 116 3.67 16.27 -19.91
C ASP A 116 2.74 15.47 -20.82
N PHE A 117 3.15 15.26 -22.06
CA PHE A 117 2.38 14.56 -23.07
C PHE A 117 3.12 13.31 -23.51
N GLY A 118 2.64 12.14 -23.05
CA GLY A 118 3.11 10.84 -23.50
C GLY A 118 2.22 10.26 -24.59
N PHE A 119 2.80 9.85 -25.71
CA PHE A 119 2.12 9.03 -26.72
C PHE A 119 2.78 7.65 -26.76
N ALA A 120 2.00 6.60 -26.50
CA ALA A 120 2.42 5.24 -26.80
C ALA A 120 2.06 4.94 -28.27
N ASN A 121 3.06 4.67 -29.10
CA ASN A 121 2.81 4.09 -30.42
C ASN A 121 2.33 2.65 -30.22
N VAL A 122 1.18 2.34 -30.82
CA VAL A 122 0.59 0.99 -30.88
C VAL A 122 1.43 0.09 -31.78
#